data_AF-A0A2M9KZ85-F1
#
_entry.id   AF-A0A2M9KZ85-F1
#
_cell.length_a   1.000
_cell.length_b   1.000
_cell.length_c   1.000
_cell.angle_alpha   90.00
_cell.angle_beta   90.00
_cell.angle_gamma   90.00
#
_symmetry.space_group_name_H-M   'P 1'
#
loop_
_entity.id
_entity.type
_entity.pdbx_description
1 polymer ?
#
loop_
_entity_poly.entity_id
_entity_poly.type
_entity_poly.pdbx_seq_one_letter_code
_entity_poly.pdbx_strand_id
1 'polypeptide(L)'
;MACLAAGLLTACGSSGSGGAAADAEPGASAPAGSGGGQGGGQGGGQGGSKLGAKEALLASAAVMEKAGSAKLSVSGGTEGTGEFVWKSPKSFLLTTKSKGEESKILFVGDVMYVGAGADAAGKAGGKTWMKIDPKATAPGGGGAGGFASTMELMDPAVQLAVAAPTATRAGAETVAGQGTTHYRSDVPVEELVAKMQLAPELKSQVLTELKKKGSTITTEFWINAKGEVVQQASNGLATGSAKILYSGLGTVQPTKAPTDSEVFSLADLLKQ
;
A
#
# COMPACT_ATOMS: atom_id res chain seq x y z
N MET A 1 -11.32 10.19 55.55
CA MET A 1 -10.08 10.56 56.26
C MET A 1 -9.18 11.26 55.25
N ALA A 2 -8.92 12.55 55.46
CA ALA A 2 -7.99 13.48 54.77
C ALA A 2 -8.10 13.57 53.22
N CYS A 3 -8.59 14.63 52.55
CA CYS A 3 -8.30 16.09 52.59
C CYS A 3 -6.82 16.47 52.52
N LEU A 4 -6.41 17.15 51.43
CA LEU A 4 -5.73 18.48 51.37
C LEU A 4 -5.37 18.78 49.87
N ALA A 5 -5.97 19.78 49.23
CA ALA A 5 -5.56 21.21 49.14
C ALA A 5 -4.47 21.44 48.06
N ALA A 6 -4.77 22.04 46.91
CA ALA A 6 -5.01 23.47 46.59
C ALA A 6 -3.71 24.27 46.33
N GLY A 7 -3.67 24.95 45.17
CA GLY A 7 -2.64 25.91 44.78
C GLY A 7 -3.07 26.69 43.52
N LEU A 8 -3.77 27.79 43.73
CA LEU A 8 -4.03 28.87 42.75
C LEU A 8 -2.86 29.88 42.77
N LEU A 9 -2.66 30.62 41.67
CA LEU A 9 -2.28 32.05 41.55
C LEU A 9 -1.82 32.31 40.07
N THR A 10 -2.60 32.97 39.20
CA THR A 10 -2.80 34.42 38.97
C THR A 10 -1.75 35.12 38.09
N ALA A 11 -2.21 35.48 36.88
CA ALA A 11 -1.97 36.67 36.03
C ALA A 11 -0.63 37.44 36.03
N CYS A 12 -0.18 37.79 34.82
CA CYS A 12 0.11 39.17 34.44
C CYS A 12 0.13 39.36 32.90
N GLY A 13 -0.63 40.34 32.44
CA GLY A 13 -0.41 41.06 31.19
C GLY A 13 -0.23 42.55 31.49
N SER A 14 0.62 43.23 30.72
CA SER A 14 0.70 44.70 30.48
C SER A 14 1.90 44.92 29.53
N SER A 15 1.78 45.49 28.32
CA SER A 15 1.39 46.85 27.87
C SER A 15 2.48 47.93 28.01
N GLY A 16 2.72 48.63 26.89
CA GLY A 16 3.33 49.99 26.77
C GLY A 16 4.72 50.02 26.09
N SER A 17 5.08 50.94 25.17
CA SER A 17 4.44 52.19 24.73
C SER A 17 5.17 52.82 23.53
N GLY A 18 4.43 53.64 22.75
CA GLY A 18 4.92 54.82 21.99
C GLY A 18 4.88 54.67 20.47
N GLY A 19 4.17 55.49 19.67
CA GLY A 19 3.42 56.73 19.89
C GLY A 19 3.43 57.59 18.61
N ALA A 20 2.41 58.44 18.45
CA ALA A 20 2.11 59.44 17.39
C ALA A 20 1.37 58.90 16.14
N ALA A 21 0.04 59.01 15.99
CA ALA A 21 -0.91 60.15 16.02
C ALA A 21 -0.85 61.06 14.78
N ALA A 22 -1.91 61.05 13.96
CA ALA A 22 -2.75 62.21 13.68
C ALA A 22 -3.91 61.85 12.72
N ASP A 23 -5.12 62.21 13.17
CA ASP A 23 -6.44 62.11 12.57
C ASP A 23 -6.65 62.84 11.23
N ALA A 24 -7.62 62.34 10.44
CA ALA A 24 -8.74 63.12 9.87
C ALA A 24 -9.78 62.21 9.17
N GLU A 25 -11.00 62.17 9.71
CA GLU A 25 -12.27 61.71 9.10
C GLU A 25 -12.88 62.83 8.19
N PRO A 26 -14.07 62.65 7.54
CA PRO A 26 -14.67 61.49 6.88
C PRO A 26 -15.23 61.84 5.47
N GLY A 27 -15.63 60.85 4.66
CA GLY A 27 -16.31 61.11 3.38
C GLY A 27 -17.05 59.90 2.83
N ALA A 28 -18.38 59.96 2.89
CA ALA A 28 -19.34 58.89 2.58
C ALA A 28 -19.36 58.46 1.10
N SER A 29 -19.72 57.19 0.85
CA SER A 29 -20.93 56.75 0.11
C SER A 29 -20.75 55.35 -0.48
N ALA A 30 -21.65 54.44 -0.12
CA ALA A 30 -21.94 53.23 -0.90
C ALA A 30 -22.80 53.62 -2.14
N PRO A 31 -22.96 52.75 -3.16
CA PRO A 31 -23.94 51.68 -3.01
C PRO A 31 -23.52 50.31 -3.61
N ALA A 32 -24.37 49.34 -3.28
CA ALA A 32 -24.35 47.95 -3.69
C ALA A 32 -24.45 47.72 -5.21
N GLY A 33 -23.89 46.58 -5.64
CA GLY A 33 -24.13 45.98 -6.95
C GLY A 33 -23.93 44.46 -6.85
N SER A 34 -25.04 43.75 -6.64
CA SER A 34 -25.16 42.29 -6.69
C SER A 34 -25.04 41.76 -8.12
N GLY A 35 -24.30 40.66 -8.32
CA GLY A 35 -24.32 39.88 -9.55
C GLY A 35 -23.56 38.56 -9.36
N GLY A 36 -24.31 37.47 -9.17
CA GLY A 36 -23.76 36.12 -9.06
C GLY A 36 -23.31 35.55 -10.41
N GLY A 37 -22.43 34.55 -10.36
CA GLY A 37 -21.97 33.81 -11.54
C GLY A 37 -20.87 32.81 -11.20
N GLN A 38 -21.28 31.56 -11.07
CA GLN A 38 -20.53 30.37 -10.70
C GLN A 38 -19.66 29.85 -11.86
N GLY A 39 -18.45 29.35 -11.58
CA GLY A 39 -17.73 28.54 -12.57
C GLY A 39 -16.22 28.37 -12.34
N GLY A 40 -15.84 27.21 -11.82
CA GLY A 40 -14.58 26.53 -12.16
C GLY A 40 -13.28 27.20 -11.74
N GLY A 41 -12.89 27.05 -10.47
CA GLY A 41 -11.53 27.32 -10.01
C GLY A 41 -10.55 26.32 -10.63
N GLN A 42 -10.07 26.63 -11.83
CA GLN A 42 -8.95 26.00 -12.47
C GLN A 42 -7.69 26.51 -11.75
N GLY A 43 -7.16 25.71 -10.83
CA GLY A 43 -5.88 25.97 -10.16
C GLY A 43 -4.71 25.80 -11.13
N GLY A 44 -4.57 26.74 -12.06
CA GLY A 44 -3.41 26.88 -12.95
C GLY A 44 -2.24 27.50 -12.20
N GLY A 45 -1.42 26.68 -11.55
CA GLY A 45 -0.09 27.06 -11.12
C GLY A 45 0.93 26.74 -12.21
N GLN A 46 1.42 27.77 -12.91
CA GLN A 46 2.58 27.69 -13.79
C GLN A 46 3.85 27.34 -13.00
N GLY A 47 4.63 26.36 -13.49
CA GLY A 47 5.98 26.09 -12.99
C GLY A 47 6.47 24.65 -13.23
N GLY A 48 6.91 24.36 -14.46
CA GLY A 48 7.48 23.08 -14.89
C GLY A 48 6.42 22.08 -15.29
N SER A 49 6.54 21.48 -16.48
CA SER A 49 5.61 20.49 -17.04
C SER A 49 5.54 19.24 -16.16
N LYS A 50 4.84 19.31 -15.03
CA LYS A 50 4.55 18.17 -14.18
C LYS A 50 3.54 17.32 -14.91
N LEU A 51 3.91 16.06 -15.14
CA LEU A 51 3.00 15.03 -15.62
C LEU A 51 1.69 15.08 -14.82
N GLY A 52 0.56 14.89 -15.51
CA GLY A 52 -0.71 14.63 -14.84
C GLY A 52 -0.60 13.38 -13.96
N ALA A 53 -1.54 13.20 -13.03
CA ALA A 53 -1.48 12.10 -12.08
C ALA A 53 -1.46 10.72 -12.77
N LYS A 54 -2.25 10.57 -13.84
CA LYS A 54 -2.25 9.38 -14.67
C LYS A 54 -0.88 9.11 -15.30
N GLU A 55 -0.30 10.11 -15.95
CA GLU A 55 0.99 9.98 -16.62
C GLU A 55 2.13 9.73 -15.62
N ALA A 56 2.05 10.34 -14.43
CA ALA A 56 3.02 10.10 -13.35
C ALA A 56 2.98 8.65 -12.85
N LEU A 57 1.78 8.07 -12.67
CA LEU A 57 1.65 6.67 -12.27
C LEU A 57 2.12 5.71 -13.37
N LEU A 58 1.81 5.97 -14.64
CA LEU A 58 2.30 5.15 -15.75
C LEU A 58 3.82 5.24 -15.93
N ALA A 59 4.40 6.43 -15.75
CA ALA A 59 5.85 6.59 -15.76
C ALA A 59 6.51 5.84 -14.60
N SER A 60 5.93 5.94 -13.40
CA SER A 60 6.37 5.17 -12.23
C SER A 60 6.25 3.66 -12.44
N ALA A 61 5.18 3.20 -13.11
CA ALA A 61 5.02 1.79 -13.46
C ALA A 61 6.19 1.29 -14.30
N ALA A 62 6.63 2.07 -15.29
CA ALA A 62 7.79 1.73 -16.11
C ALA A 62 9.11 1.72 -15.30
N VAL A 63 9.27 2.61 -14.33
CA VAL A 63 10.44 2.63 -13.42
C VAL A 63 10.45 1.38 -12.53
N MET A 64 9.31 1.03 -11.93
CA MET A 64 9.16 -0.16 -11.09
C MET A 64 9.35 -1.45 -11.90
N GLU A 65 8.81 -1.53 -13.11
CA GLU A 65 9.02 -2.66 -14.04
C GLU A 65 10.51 -2.82 -14.37
N LYS A 66 11.19 -1.72 -14.67
CA LYS A 66 12.64 -1.74 -14.94
C LYS A 66 13.44 -2.19 -13.72
N ALA A 67 13.06 -1.79 -12.51
CA ALA A 67 13.69 -2.21 -11.28
C ALA A 67 13.52 -3.72 -11.04
N GLY A 68 12.31 -4.25 -11.25
CA GLY A 68 12.03 -5.70 -11.22
C GLY A 68 12.12 -6.36 -9.84
N SER A 69 12.58 -5.64 -8.81
CA SER A 69 12.73 -6.14 -7.45
C SER A 69 12.86 -5.03 -6.41
N ALA A 70 12.56 -5.32 -5.15
CA ALA A 70 12.79 -4.43 -4.00
C ALA A 70 12.80 -5.20 -2.68
N LYS A 71 13.36 -4.56 -1.65
CA LYS A 71 13.10 -4.87 -0.25
C LYS A 71 11.85 -4.12 0.20
N LEU A 72 11.01 -4.79 0.97
CA LEU A 72 9.76 -4.28 1.49
C LEU A 72 9.83 -4.19 3.01
N SER A 73 9.24 -3.13 3.57
CA SER A 73 8.86 -3.07 4.98
C SER A 73 7.35 -2.88 5.06
N VAL A 74 6.66 -3.77 5.78
CA VAL A 74 5.20 -3.79 5.89
C VAL A 74 4.83 -3.33 7.30
N SER A 75 3.87 -2.41 7.40
CA SER A 75 3.37 -1.87 8.66
C SER A 75 1.88 -1.56 8.60
N GLY A 76 1.25 -1.24 9.75
CA GLY A 76 -0.18 -0.89 9.79
C GLY A 76 -1.12 -2.10 9.85
N GLY A 77 -0.60 -3.22 10.34
CA GLY A 77 -1.28 -4.51 10.45
C GLY A 77 -0.29 -5.54 10.97
N THR A 78 0.00 -6.57 10.17
CA THR A 78 1.11 -7.47 10.44
C THR A 78 2.43 -6.78 10.08
N GLU A 79 3.23 -6.47 11.10
CA GLU A 79 4.57 -5.92 10.92
C GLU A 79 5.50 -6.97 10.29
N GLY A 80 6.29 -6.55 9.31
CA GLY A 80 7.17 -7.47 8.61
C GLY A 80 8.14 -6.81 7.65
N THR A 81 9.05 -7.63 7.15
CA THR A 81 9.99 -7.27 6.08
C THR A 81 9.90 -8.30 4.98
N GLY A 82 10.21 -7.90 3.75
CA GLY A 82 10.18 -8.83 2.64
C GLY A 82 11.18 -8.50 1.55
N GLU A 83 11.38 -9.47 0.68
CA GLU A 83 12.16 -9.39 -0.53
C GLU A 83 11.25 -9.83 -1.67
N PHE A 84 10.93 -8.90 -2.56
CA PHE A 84 10.03 -9.15 -3.67
C PHE A 84 10.77 -8.97 -4.98
N VAL A 85 10.70 -10.00 -5.83
CA VAL A 85 11.20 -10.01 -7.20
C VAL A 85 10.01 -10.33 -8.09
N TRP A 86 9.52 -9.31 -8.79
CA TRP A 86 8.40 -9.44 -9.71
C TRP A 86 8.84 -9.67 -11.15
N LYS A 87 10.13 -9.50 -11.45
CA LYS A 87 10.74 -9.94 -12.71
C LYS A 87 11.05 -11.43 -12.68
N SER A 88 10.89 -12.12 -13.80
CA SER A 88 11.22 -13.55 -13.89
C SER A 88 12.72 -13.83 -13.63
N PRO A 89 13.06 -14.85 -12.81
CA PRO A 89 12.15 -15.72 -12.08
C PRO A 89 11.56 -15.01 -10.84
N LYS A 90 10.22 -15.03 -10.73
CA LYS A 90 9.52 -14.32 -9.66
C LYS A 90 9.69 -15.04 -8.33
N SER A 91 9.94 -14.28 -7.26
CA SER A 91 9.93 -14.79 -5.89
C SER A 91 9.45 -13.74 -4.92
N PHE A 92 8.77 -14.14 -3.86
CA PHE A 92 8.42 -13.25 -2.75
C PHE A 92 8.69 -13.92 -1.42
N LEU A 93 9.68 -13.43 -0.68
CA LEU A 93 9.96 -13.84 0.68
C LEU A 93 9.41 -12.77 1.63
N LEU A 94 8.51 -13.16 2.53
CA LEU A 94 7.97 -12.31 3.56
C LEU A 94 8.32 -12.89 4.93
N THR A 95 8.84 -12.06 5.80
CA THR A 95 9.09 -12.36 7.21
C THR A 95 8.21 -11.46 8.04
N THR A 96 7.25 -12.05 8.76
CA THR A 96 6.34 -11.32 9.65
C THR A 96 6.66 -11.65 11.11
N LYS A 97 6.34 -10.71 12.00
CA LYS A 97 6.42 -10.94 13.44
C LYS A 97 5.03 -10.88 14.05
N SER A 98 4.64 -11.93 14.75
CA SER A 98 3.37 -11.99 15.47
C SER A 98 3.61 -12.58 16.86
N LYS A 99 3.19 -11.86 17.91
CA LYS A 99 3.33 -12.28 19.32
C LYS A 99 4.77 -12.69 19.74
N GLY A 100 5.78 -12.08 19.12
CA GLY A 100 7.19 -12.36 19.40
C GLY A 100 7.78 -13.53 18.59
N GLU A 101 6.96 -14.25 17.83
CA GLU A 101 7.39 -15.31 16.92
C GLU A 101 7.55 -14.77 15.49
N GLU A 102 8.62 -15.21 14.84
CA GLU A 102 8.89 -14.91 13.44
C GLU A 102 8.27 -15.99 12.55
N SER A 103 7.49 -15.56 11.56
CA SER A 103 6.92 -16.43 10.54
C SER A 103 7.47 -16.05 9.18
N LYS A 104 7.85 -17.05 8.38
CA LYS A 104 8.36 -16.86 7.02
C LYS A 104 7.41 -17.46 6.02
N ILE A 105 7.17 -16.73 4.94
CA ILE A 105 6.39 -17.19 3.80
C ILE A 105 7.23 -16.93 2.56
N LEU A 106 7.42 -17.96 1.74
CA LEU A 106 8.16 -17.85 0.49
C LEU A 106 7.28 -18.33 -0.66
N PHE A 107 7.05 -17.46 -1.63
CA PHE A 107 6.43 -17.80 -2.90
C PHE A 107 7.51 -17.92 -3.97
N VAL A 108 7.54 -19.07 -4.65
CA VAL A 108 8.42 -19.29 -5.82
C VAL A 108 7.58 -19.97 -6.90
N GLY A 109 7.32 -19.24 -7.99
CA GLY A 109 6.42 -19.69 -9.04
C GLY A 109 5.01 -19.91 -8.51
N ASP A 110 4.52 -21.15 -8.60
CA ASP A 110 3.18 -21.54 -8.13
C ASP A 110 3.22 -22.31 -6.80
N VAL A 111 4.33 -22.28 -6.06
CA VAL A 111 4.48 -23.00 -4.78
C VAL A 111 4.67 -22.00 -3.65
N MET A 112 3.94 -22.23 -2.55
CA MET A 112 4.10 -21.52 -1.30
C MET A 112 4.85 -22.39 -0.29
N TYR A 113 5.84 -21.83 0.39
CA TYR A 113 6.56 -22.45 1.48
C TYR A 113 6.31 -21.64 2.75
N VAL A 114 5.96 -22.31 3.84
CA VAL A 114 5.77 -21.70 5.15
C VAL A 114 6.91 -22.16 6.05
N GLY A 115 7.62 -21.22 6.65
CA GLY A 115 8.67 -21.50 7.63
C GLY A 115 8.06 -22.20 8.83
N ALA A 116 8.56 -23.39 9.14
CA ALA A 116 8.16 -24.15 10.31
C ALA A 116 8.84 -23.56 11.55
N GLY A 117 8.06 -23.23 12.58
CA GLY A 117 8.61 -22.92 13.90
C GLY A 117 9.38 -24.12 14.48
N ALA A 118 10.20 -23.88 15.50
CA ALA A 118 11.09 -24.90 16.08
C ALA A 118 10.37 -26.21 16.43
N ASP A 119 9.15 -26.12 16.99
CA ASP A 119 8.35 -27.29 17.35
C ASP A 119 7.89 -28.12 16.15
N ALA A 120 7.45 -27.45 15.08
CA ALA A 120 7.03 -28.12 13.85
C ALA A 120 8.23 -28.74 13.12
N ALA A 121 9.38 -28.04 13.11
CA ALA A 121 10.61 -28.58 12.56
C ALA A 121 11.09 -29.81 13.32
N GLY A 122 11.01 -29.82 14.66
CA GLY A 122 11.35 -30.98 15.49
C GLY A 122 10.52 -32.22 15.16
N LYS A 123 9.20 -32.04 14.94
CA LYS A 123 8.29 -33.13 14.53
C LYS A 123 8.51 -33.57 13.08
N ALA A 124 9.01 -32.70 12.22
CA ALA A 124 9.28 -32.96 10.82
C ALA A 124 10.71 -33.44 10.54
N GLY A 125 11.42 -33.99 11.54
CA GLY A 125 12.78 -34.50 11.35
C GLY A 125 13.81 -33.40 11.07
N GLY A 126 13.62 -32.21 11.62
CA GLY A 126 14.50 -31.05 11.44
C GLY A 126 14.20 -30.20 10.21
N LYS A 127 13.19 -30.55 9.41
CA LYS A 127 12.82 -29.82 8.20
C LYS A 127 12.18 -28.47 8.55
N THR A 128 12.68 -27.39 7.95
CA THR A 128 12.35 -26.01 8.35
C THR A 128 11.28 -25.36 7.47
N TRP A 129 10.85 -26.02 6.39
CA TRP A 129 9.84 -25.49 5.47
C TRP A 129 8.71 -26.48 5.25
N MET A 130 7.48 -26.00 5.37
CA MET A 130 6.30 -26.72 4.93
C MET A 130 5.97 -26.30 3.50
N LYS A 131 5.97 -27.24 2.56
CA LYS A 131 5.54 -27.02 1.18
C LYS A 131 4.02 -27.10 1.08
N ILE A 132 3.41 -26.05 0.55
CA ILE A 132 1.99 -25.96 0.24
C ILE A 132 1.87 -25.88 -1.28
N ASP A 133 1.42 -26.97 -1.89
CA ASP A 133 1.07 -27.00 -3.31
C ASP A 133 -0.41 -26.58 -3.44
N PRO A 134 -0.74 -25.55 -4.25
CA PRO A 134 -2.11 -25.10 -4.41
C PRO A 134 -3.05 -26.21 -4.93
N LYS A 135 -2.52 -27.23 -5.61
CA LYS A 135 -3.30 -28.42 -6.03
C LYS A 135 -3.73 -29.30 -4.86
N ALA A 136 -3.05 -29.23 -3.72
CA ALA A 136 -3.29 -30.07 -2.54
C ALA A 136 -4.24 -29.43 -1.51
N THR A 137 -4.50 -28.12 -1.58
CA THR A 137 -5.27 -27.37 -0.56
C THR A 137 -6.75 -27.12 -0.90
N ALA A 138 -7.29 -27.72 -1.95
CA ALA A 138 -8.61 -27.38 -2.46
C ALA A 138 -9.60 -28.57 -2.46
N PRO A 139 -10.45 -28.75 -1.42
CA PRO A 139 -11.75 -29.38 -1.60
C PRO A 139 -12.66 -28.35 -2.30
N GLY A 140 -12.78 -28.44 -3.62
CA GLY A 140 -13.65 -27.58 -4.45
C GLY A 140 -13.03 -26.29 -5.00
N GLY A 141 -11.74 -26.04 -4.79
CA GLY A 141 -11.05 -24.78 -5.14
C GLY A 141 -10.62 -24.67 -6.60
N GLY A 142 -11.59 -24.57 -7.51
CA GLY A 142 -11.39 -24.07 -8.88
C GLY A 142 -11.56 -22.54 -9.00
N GLY A 143 -11.51 -21.81 -7.89
CA GLY A 143 -11.83 -20.38 -7.85
C GLY A 143 -10.60 -19.48 -7.92
N ALA A 144 -10.24 -19.08 -9.13
CA ALA A 144 -9.43 -17.89 -9.46
C ALA A 144 -7.94 -17.86 -9.03
N GLY A 145 -7.08 -18.41 -9.90
CA GLY A 145 -5.65 -18.07 -10.01
C GLY A 145 -4.74 -18.72 -8.97
N GLY A 146 -3.77 -19.54 -9.42
CA GLY A 146 -2.72 -20.05 -8.54
C GLY A 146 -1.87 -18.92 -7.94
N PHE A 147 -0.92 -19.27 -7.07
CA PHE A 147 -0.03 -18.30 -6.43
C PHE A 147 0.71 -17.42 -7.46
N ALA A 148 1.00 -17.96 -8.63
CA ALA A 148 1.58 -17.20 -9.74
C ALA A 148 0.69 -16.01 -10.17
N SER A 149 -0.63 -16.20 -10.23
CA SER A 149 -1.59 -15.11 -10.54
C SER A 149 -1.66 -14.08 -9.41
N THR A 150 -1.57 -14.52 -8.16
CA THR A 150 -1.48 -13.60 -7.01
C THR A 150 -0.22 -12.73 -7.09
N MET A 151 0.94 -13.31 -7.44
CA MET A 151 2.18 -12.56 -7.60
C MET A 151 2.10 -11.52 -8.71
N GLU A 152 1.38 -11.80 -9.80
CA GLU A 152 1.11 -10.82 -10.86
C GLU A 152 0.30 -9.62 -10.35
N LEU A 153 -0.74 -9.89 -9.54
CA LEU A 153 -1.57 -8.84 -8.95
C LEU A 153 -0.85 -8.04 -7.86
N MET A 154 0.20 -8.62 -7.26
CA MET A 154 1.07 -7.93 -6.31
C MET A 154 2.15 -7.09 -6.98
N ASP A 155 2.39 -7.26 -8.28
CA ASP A 155 3.40 -6.51 -9.02
C ASP A 155 3.12 -4.99 -8.93
N PRO A 156 4.06 -4.18 -8.42
CA PRO A 156 3.85 -2.75 -8.25
C PRO A 156 3.61 -2.02 -9.57
N ALA A 157 4.21 -2.46 -10.68
CA ALA A 157 3.99 -1.87 -11.99
C ALA A 157 2.55 -2.13 -12.47
N VAL A 158 2.04 -3.34 -12.27
CA VAL A 158 0.64 -3.69 -12.57
C VAL A 158 -0.31 -2.85 -11.72
N GLN A 159 -0.05 -2.72 -10.42
CA GLN A 159 -0.90 -1.93 -9.53
C GLN A 159 -0.93 -0.44 -9.89
N LEU A 160 0.21 0.15 -10.23
CA LEU A 160 0.29 1.53 -10.72
C LEU A 160 -0.50 1.71 -12.02
N ALA A 161 -0.39 0.76 -12.96
CA ALA A 161 -1.12 0.82 -14.23
C ALA A 161 -2.64 0.71 -14.03
N VAL A 162 -3.10 -0.14 -13.11
CA VAL A 162 -4.52 -0.28 -12.74
C VAL A 162 -5.05 0.99 -12.07
N ALA A 163 -4.25 1.64 -11.22
CA ALA A 163 -4.61 2.84 -10.49
C ALA A 163 -4.56 4.13 -11.35
N ALA A 164 -3.69 4.17 -12.36
CA ALA A 164 -3.44 5.36 -13.18
C ALA A 164 -4.71 6.05 -13.75
N PRO A 165 -5.74 5.34 -14.27
CA PRO A 165 -6.92 5.98 -14.86
C PRO A 165 -7.74 6.83 -13.89
N THR A 166 -7.74 6.50 -12.59
CA THR A 166 -8.50 7.22 -11.56
C THR A 166 -7.60 7.97 -10.59
N ALA A 167 -6.32 8.14 -10.95
CA ALA A 167 -5.32 8.77 -10.10
C ALA A 167 -5.54 10.27 -9.97
N THR A 168 -5.39 10.76 -8.75
CA THR A 168 -5.40 12.18 -8.39
C THR A 168 -4.17 12.50 -7.58
N ARG A 169 -3.66 13.73 -7.72
CA ARG A 169 -2.53 14.20 -6.91
C ARG A 169 -3.06 14.73 -5.58
N ALA A 170 -2.64 14.11 -4.48
CA ALA A 170 -3.08 14.47 -3.13
C ALA A 170 -2.17 15.51 -2.46
N GLY A 171 -0.88 15.57 -2.80
CA GLY A 171 0.02 16.55 -2.21
C GLY A 171 1.50 16.23 -2.42
N ALA A 172 2.36 17.00 -1.76
CA ALA A 172 3.78 16.69 -1.61
C ALA A 172 4.04 16.33 -0.14
N GLU A 173 4.77 15.24 0.08
CA GLU A 173 5.01 14.69 1.41
C GLU A 173 6.44 14.15 1.50
N THR A 174 7.01 14.12 2.72
CA THR A 174 8.31 13.48 2.95
C THR A 174 8.06 12.10 3.56
N VAL A 175 8.54 11.05 2.89
CA VAL A 175 8.40 9.67 3.36
C VAL A 175 9.76 9.00 3.37
N ALA A 176 10.12 8.37 4.49
CA ALA A 176 11.42 7.72 4.70
C ALA A 176 12.62 8.63 4.32
N GLY A 177 12.54 9.92 4.66
CA GLY A 177 13.58 10.92 4.34
C GLY A 177 13.64 11.37 2.88
N GLN A 178 12.72 10.91 2.03
CA GLN A 178 12.66 11.27 0.61
C GLN A 178 11.49 12.22 0.34
N GLY A 179 11.74 13.26 -0.47
CA GLY A 179 10.67 14.11 -1.00
C GLY A 179 9.84 13.34 -2.04
N THR A 180 8.54 13.26 -1.81
CA THR A 180 7.61 12.50 -2.64
C THR A 180 6.40 13.34 -3.06
N THR A 181 5.77 12.94 -4.17
CA THR A 181 4.41 13.37 -4.51
C THR A 181 3.46 12.24 -4.15
N HIS A 182 2.45 12.55 -3.35
CA HIS A 182 1.39 11.62 -2.97
C HIS A 182 0.29 11.63 -4.03
N TYR A 183 -0.07 10.43 -4.48
CA TYR A 183 -1.16 10.15 -5.39
C TYR A 183 -2.15 9.19 -4.75
N ARG A 184 -3.44 9.45 -4.99
CA ARG A 184 -4.54 8.59 -4.55
C ARG A 184 -5.36 8.17 -5.77
N SER A 185 -5.70 6.89 -5.83
CA SER A 185 -6.57 6.30 -6.83
C SER A 185 -7.70 5.56 -6.12
N ASP A 186 -8.93 5.89 -6.49
CA ASP A 186 -10.13 5.20 -6.04
C ASP A 186 -10.67 4.42 -7.26
N VAL A 187 -10.56 3.10 -7.24
CA VAL A 187 -10.98 2.22 -8.35
C VAL A 187 -12.32 1.57 -7.98
N PRO A 188 -13.41 1.82 -8.72
CA PRO A 188 -14.66 1.13 -8.50
C PRO A 188 -14.52 -0.37 -8.72
N VAL A 189 -15.01 -1.17 -7.78
CA VAL A 189 -14.94 -2.64 -7.85
C VAL A 189 -15.64 -3.17 -9.11
N GLU A 190 -16.74 -2.55 -9.51
CA GLU A 190 -17.49 -2.89 -10.72
C GLU A 190 -16.64 -2.71 -11.99
N GLU A 191 -15.94 -1.58 -12.10
CA GLU A 191 -15.07 -1.30 -13.23
C GLU A 191 -13.86 -2.24 -13.28
N LEU A 192 -13.30 -2.57 -12.11
CA LEU A 192 -12.20 -3.53 -12.02
C LEU A 192 -12.63 -4.91 -12.51
N VAL A 193 -13.77 -5.43 -12.04
CA VAL A 193 -14.29 -6.74 -12.44
C VAL A 193 -14.73 -6.75 -13.91
N ALA A 194 -15.29 -5.65 -14.42
CA ALA A 194 -15.67 -5.53 -15.82
C ALA A 194 -14.46 -5.77 -16.76
N LYS A 195 -13.29 -5.26 -16.38
CA LYS A 195 -12.02 -5.40 -17.14
C LYS A 195 -11.37 -6.78 -17.02
N MET A 196 -11.79 -7.61 -16.06
CA MET A 196 -11.25 -8.97 -15.91
C MET A 196 -11.72 -9.86 -17.07
N GLN A 197 -10.86 -10.76 -17.54
CA GLN A 197 -11.18 -11.76 -18.57
C GLN A 197 -11.70 -13.04 -17.90
N LEU A 198 -12.90 -12.96 -17.33
CA LEU A 198 -13.56 -14.08 -16.63
C LEU A 198 -14.91 -14.39 -17.28
N ALA A 199 -15.39 -15.63 -17.13
CA ALA A 199 -16.76 -16.01 -17.50
C ALA A 199 -17.80 -15.17 -16.72
N PRO A 200 -18.98 -14.86 -17.30
CA PRO A 200 -19.99 -14.00 -16.67
C PRO A 200 -20.40 -14.44 -15.26
N GLU A 201 -20.57 -15.75 -15.04
CA GLU A 201 -20.94 -16.33 -13.75
C GLU A 201 -19.84 -16.10 -12.71
N LEU A 202 -18.58 -16.28 -13.11
CA LEU A 202 -17.42 -16.04 -12.26
C LEU A 202 -17.23 -14.54 -11.98
N LYS A 203 -17.48 -13.67 -12.96
CA LYS A 203 -17.50 -12.21 -12.74
C LYS A 203 -18.52 -11.82 -11.67
N SER A 204 -19.73 -12.39 -11.72
CA SER A 204 -20.78 -12.12 -10.73
C SER A 204 -20.38 -12.57 -9.33
N GLN A 205 -19.78 -13.76 -9.21
CA GLN A 205 -19.27 -14.27 -7.94
C GLN A 205 -18.14 -13.39 -7.39
N VAL A 206 -17.13 -13.08 -8.21
CA VAL A 206 -16.02 -12.19 -7.83
C VAL A 206 -16.58 -10.84 -7.41
N LEU A 207 -17.45 -10.23 -8.21
CA LEU A 207 -18.06 -8.94 -7.89
C LEU A 207 -18.76 -8.95 -6.53
N THR A 208 -19.53 -10.00 -6.26
CA THR A 208 -20.23 -10.17 -4.99
C THR A 208 -19.26 -10.25 -3.81
N GLU A 209 -18.20 -11.05 -3.92
CA GLU A 209 -17.20 -11.17 -2.86
C GLU A 209 -16.40 -9.88 -2.65
N LEU A 210 -16.06 -9.17 -3.73
CA LEU A 210 -15.35 -7.90 -3.66
C LEU A 210 -16.23 -6.81 -3.01
N LYS A 211 -17.50 -6.72 -3.38
CA LYS A 211 -18.45 -5.75 -2.83
C LYS A 211 -18.68 -5.91 -1.33
N LYS A 212 -18.57 -7.13 -0.78
CA LYS A 212 -18.63 -7.34 0.69
C LYS A 212 -17.54 -6.58 1.44
N LYS A 213 -16.41 -6.30 0.79
CA LYS A 213 -15.26 -5.58 1.36
C LYS A 213 -15.28 -4.08 1.07
N GLY A 214 -16.21 -3.62 0.23
CA GLY A 214 -16.38 -2.23 -0.15
C GLY A 214 -16.70 -2.09 -1.65
N SER A 215 -17.29 -0.95 -2.02
CA SER A 215 -17.63 -0.64 -3.43
C SER A 215 -16.44 -0.09 -4.23
N THR A 216 -15.38 0.32 -3.53
CA THR A 216 -14.21 1.00 -4.08
C THR A 216 -12.96 0.46 -3.43
N ILE A 217 -11.92 0.26 -4.24
CA ILE A 217 -10.56 -0.02 -3.77
C ILE A 217 -9.75 1.27 -3.85
N THR A 218 -9.35 1.79 -2.71
CA THR A 218 -8.44 2.93 -2.60
C THR A 218 -7.01 2.43 -2.55
N THR A 219 -6.16 2.99 -3.42
CA THR A 219 -4.72 2.77 -3.38
C THR A 219 -4.00 4.11 -3.43
N GLU A 220 -2.99 4.24 -2.59
CA GLU A 220 -2.21 5.46 -2.42
C GLU A 220 -0.74 5.15 -2.69
N PHE A 221 -0.07 6.06 -3.38
CA PHE A 221 1.33 5.92 -3.80
C PHE A 221 2.09 7.20 -3.48
N TRP A 222 3.25 7.05 -2.86
CA TRP A 222 4.21 8.13 -2.65
C TRP A 222 5.39 7.91 -3.59
N ILE A 223 5.50 8.75 -4.61
CA ILE A 223 6.46 8.61 -5.71
C ILE A 223 7.50 9.72 -5.60
N ASN A 224 8.79 9.36 -5.59
CA ASN A 224 9.88 10.35 -5.52
C ASN A 224 10.16 11.00 -6.88
N ALA A 225 11.08 11.96 -6.91
CA ALA A 225 11.44 12.69 -8.14
C ALA A 225 12.05 11.80 -9.24
N LYS A 226 12.51 10.59 -8.92
CA LYS A 226 13.02 9.61 -9.90
C LYS A 226 11.92 8.73 -10.50
N GLY A 227 10.68 8.89 -10.05
CA GLY A 227 9.57 8.02 -10.43
C GLY A 227 9.55 6.69 -9.68
N GLU A 228 10.31 6.55 -8.58
CA GLU A 228 10.32 5.36 -7.74
C GLU A 228 9.18 5.44 -6.72
N VAL A 229 8.43 4.36 -6.54
CA VAL A 229 7.50 4.24 -5.41
C VAL A 229 8.32 4.07 -4.14
N VAL A 230 8.15 4.99 -3.19
CA VAL A 230 8.77 4.95 -1.86
C VAL A 230 7.85 4.26 -0.86
N GLN A 231 6.56 4.56 -0.95
CA GLN A 231 5.52 3.96 -0.13
C GLN A 231 4.28 3.67 -0.96
N GLN A 232 3.58 2.64 -0.57
CA GLN A 232 2.25 2.33 -1.03
C GLN A 232 1.35 2.04 0.17
N ALA A 233 0.11 2.48 0.11
CA ALA A 233 -0.94 2.03 1.01
C ALA A 233 -2.14 1.59 0.17
N SER A 234 -2.90 0.62 0.66
CA SER A 234 -4.17 0.25 0.07
C SER A 234 -5.18 0.05 1.19
N ASN A 235 -6.47 0.09 0.88
CA ASN A 235 -7.51 -0.55 1.69
C ASN A 235 -8.08 -1.79 0.96
N GLY A 236 -7.42 -2.21 -0.12
CA GLY A 236 -7.83 -3.25 -1.03
C GLY A 236 -7.43 -4.68 -0.62
N LEU A 237 -7.77 -5.60 -1.52
CA LEU A 237 -7.88 -7.05 -1.31
C LEU A 237 -6.59 -7.79 -0.92
N ALA A 238 -5.42 -7.29 -1.30
CA ALA A 238 -4.16 -8.02 -1.16
C ALA A 238 -3.42 -7.69 0.14
N THR A 239 -3.59 -6.49 0.68
CA THR A 239 -2.77 -5.98 1.79
C THR A 239 -3.58 -5.44 2.98
N GLY A 240 -4.90 -5.33 2.88
CA GLY A 240 -5.70 -4.64 3.91
C GLY A 240 -5.19 -3.22 4.11
N SER A 241 -5.30 -2.65 5.32
CA SER A 241 -4.79 -1.31 5.69
C SER A 241 -3.27 -1.17 5.74
N ALA A 242 -2.51 -2.14 5.21
CA ALA A 242 -1.07 -2.16 5.34
C ALA A 242 -0.40 -1.09 4.47
N LYS A 243 0.67 -0.51 5.01
CA LYS A 243 1.61 0.35 4.33
C LYS A 243 2.85 -0.45 3.98
N ILE A 244 3.27 -0.37 2.73
CA ILE A 244 4.47 -1.00 2.20
C ILE A 244 5.47 0.10 1.86
N LEU A 245 6.62 0.09 2.53
CA LEU A 245 7.77 0.90 2.17
C LEU A 245 8.68 0.08 1.25
N TYR A 246 9.07 0.68 0.13
CA TYR A 246 10.00 0.11 -0.83
C TYR A 246 11.40 0.67 -0.61
N SER A 247 12.40 -0.20 -0.66
CA SER A 247 13.81 0.16 -0.58
C SER A 247 14.67 -0.79 -1.41
N GLY A 248 15.88 -0.38 -1.76
CA GLY A 248 16.80 -1.24 -2.53
C GLY A 248 16.22 -1.71 -3.87
N LEU A 249 15.53 -0.82 -4.60
CA LEU A 249 14.98 -1.13 -5.92
C LEU A 249 16.05 -1.70 -6.85
N GLY A 250 15.75 -2.82 -7.50
CA GLY A 250 16.64 -3.52 -8.43
C GLY A 250 17.83 -4.25 -7.79
N THR A 251 17.91 -4.32 -6.46
CA THR A 251 19.06 -4.92 -5.76
C THR A 251 18.84 -6.35 -5.28
N VAL A 252 17.58 -6.83 -5.30
CA VAL A 252 17.21 -8.13 -4.73
C VAL A 252 17.27 -9.21 -5.79
N GLN A 253 17.89 -10.33 -5.45
CA GLN A 253 17.94 -11.51 -6.31
C GLN A 253 16.78 -12.46 -6.00
N PRO A 254 16.28 -13.23 -6.99
CA PRO A 254 15.25 -14.22 -6.75
C PRO A 254 15.64 -15.20 -5.63
N THR A 255 14.77 -15.34 -4.63
CA THR A 255 14.94 -16.37 -3.60
C THR A 255 14.64 -17.74 -4.22
N LYS A 256 15.57 -18.68 -4.05
CA LYS A 256 15.41 -20.05 -4.56
C LYS A 256 14.43 -20.83 -3.69
N ALA A 257 13.73 -21.79 -4.31
CA ALA A 257 12.94 -22.76 -3.56
C ALA A 257 13.83 -23.53 -2.58
N PRO A 258 13.34 -23.86 -1.37
CA PRO A 258 14.06 -24.75 -0.45
C PRO A 258 14.23 -26.13 -1.09
N THR A 259 15.31 -26.83 -0.70
CA THR A 259 15.62 -28.17 -1.20
C THR A 259 14.69 -29.24 -0.62
N ASP A 260 14.60 -30.40 -1.27
CA ASP A 260 13.76 -31.51 -0.81
C ASP A 260 14.12 -32.00 0.61
N SER A 261 15.38 -31.84 1.02
CA SER A 261 15.84 -32.14 2.38
C SER A 261 15.36 -31.13 3.43
N GLU A 262 14.97 -29.93 3.03
CA GLU A 262 14.51 -28.86 3.93
C GLU A 262 12.97 -28.81 4.05
N VAL A 263 12.26 -29.49 3.15
CA VAL A 263 10.80 -29.40 3.03
C VAL A 263 10.08 -30.66 3.49
N PHE A 264 8.97 -30.46 4.21
CA PHE A 264 7.95 -31.48 4.44
C PHE A 264 6.60 -31.01 3.88
N SER A 265 5.67 -31.92 3.71
CA SER A 265 4.30 -31.63 3.28
C SER A 265 3.32 -31.74 4.44
N LEU A 266 2.13 -31.16 4.30
CA LEU A 266 1.04 -31.36 5.27
C LEU A 266 0.68 -32.85 5.41
N ALA A 267 0.79 -33.63 4.33
CA ALA A 267 0.54 -35.07 4.34
C ALA A 267 1.57 -35.84 5.20
N ASP A 268 2.78 -35.31 5.38
CA ASP A 268 3.79 -35.94 6.23
C ASP A 268 3.49 -35.73 7.72
N LEU A 269 2.81 -34.63 8.07
CA LEU A 269 2.33 -34.38 9.44
C LEU A 269 1.13 -35.24 9.82
N LEU A 270 0.22 -35.51 8.87
CA LEU A 270 -1.00 -36.29 9.12
C LEU A 270 -0.78 -37.80 9.23
N LYS A 271 0.42 -38.30 8.90
CA LYS A 271 0.80 -39.71 8.98
C LYS A 271 1.47 -40.09 10.30
N GLN A 272 1.69 -39.13 11.19
CA GLN A 272 2.18 -39.37 12.55
C GLN A 272 1.00 -39.59 13.50
#